data_AF-A0A924CCL1-F1
#
_entry.id   AF-A0A924CCL1-F1
#
_cell.length_a   1.000
_cell.length_b   1.000
_cell.length_c   1.000
_cell.angle_alpha   90.00
_cell.angle_beta   90.00
_cell.angle_gamma   90.00
#
_symmetry.space_group_name_H-M   'P 1'
#
loop_
_entity.id
_entity.type
_entity.pdbx_description
1 polymer ?
#
loop_
_entity_poly.entity_id
_entity_poly.type
_entity_poly.pdbx_seq_one_letter_code
_entity_poly.pdbx_strand_id
1 'polypeptide(L)'
;MQNRRHFVGVAGGALAAPWLSGIARAANGVADLVVINAVVHTVDAANPKATAFAVADGRFIAVGDAAAAQARAGKATQVIDAKGMTVVPGFIDCHNHATGEVLLYEVLVGNPFEVEFVTIASIIDKLRARAADTPPGQWVSGYFHDDTKVKDGRPLTRQDLDKVSKIHPVTVRHRGGHTAFYNSMALDMAKVTPETVPPMGGTFDRAADGTLSGRVTDRAMRVVDAVGTRPEYTPAQVEERARRAAAHISKAFVRYGLTGVHHQGGDLAALQAVR
;
A
#
# COMPACT_ATOMS: atom_id res chain seq x y z
N MET A 1 -33.39 -4.13 -1.64
CA MET A 1 -32.04 -3.51 -1.73
C MET A 1 -32.24 -2.03 -1.98
N GLN A 2 -31.78 -1.15 -1.08
CA GLN A 2 -32.03 0.30 -1.16
C GLN A 2 -30.86 1.03 -1.83
N ASN A 3 -31.18 1.98 -2.71
CA ASN A 3 -30.23 2.76 -3.50
C ASN A 3 -29.74 3.99 -2.70
N ARG A 4 -28.43 4.29 -2.74
CA ARG A 4 -27.72 5.26 -1.87
C ARG A 4 -27.99 6.74 -2.19
N ARG A 5 -29.17 7.12 -2.69
CA ARG A 5 -29.46 8.48 -3.22
C ARG A 5 -30.24 9.43 -2.30
N HIS A 6 -30.59 9.03 -1.09
CA HIS A 6 -31.28 9.90 -0.12
C HIS A 6 -30.59 9.92 1.25
N PHE A 7 -29.64 10.85 1.44
CA PHE A 7 -29.23 11.31 2.78
C PHE A 7 -28.59 12.72 2.75
N VAL A 8 -29.41 13.76 2.59
CA VAL A 8 -29.22 15.07 3.24
C VAL A 8 -30.62 15.66 3.48
N GLY A 9 -30.94 16.01 4.72
CA GLY A 9 -32.22 16.60 5.10
C GLY A 9 -32.11 17.54 6.30
N VAL A 10 -31.88 18.83 6.00
CA VAL A 10 -32.24 20.03 6.78
C VAL A 10 -31.95 20.08 8.29
N ALA A 11 -30.90 20.84 8.65
CA ALA A 11 -30.88 21.93 9.65
C ALA A 11 -29.54 22.70 9.46
N GLY A 12 -29.40 24.01 9.59
CA GLY A 12 -30.33 25.09 9.94
C GLY A 12 -29.55 26.20 10.65
N GLY A 13 -29.53 27.43 10.11
CA GLY A 13 -28.86 28.59 10.74
C GLY A 13 -27.83 29.29 9.83
N ALA A 14 -28.01 30.59 9.62
CA ALA A 14 -27.15 31.42 8.78
C ALA A 14 -26.26 32.35 9.61
N LEU A 15 -24.96 32.39 9.29
CA LEU A 15 -24.06 33.51 9.59
C LEU A 15 -23.14 33.71 8.39
N ALA A 16 -23.04 34.95 7.91
CA ALA A 16 -22.27 35.29 6.71
C ALA A 16 -20.84 35.74 7.06
N ALA A 17 -19.84 35.19 6.35
CA ALA A 17 -18.50 35.75 6.26
C ALA A 17 -17.90 35.43 4.87
N PRO A 18 -17.28 36.39 4.14
CA PRO A 18 -17.02 36.23 2.71
C PRO A 18 -15.60 35.75 2.38
N TRP A 19 -15.35 34.43 2.48
CA TRP A 19 -14.04 33.83 2.11
C TRP A 19 -14.18 32.52 1.32
N LEU A 20 -14.85 32.57 0.15
CA LEU A 20 -14.94 31.45 -0.80
C LEU A 20 -14.75 31.88 -2.27
N SER A 21 -13.73 32.71 -2.53
CA SER A 21 -13.24 32.98 -3.88
C SER A 21 -12.46 31.76 -4.43
N GLY A 22 -13.17 30.64 -4.66
CA GLY A 22 -12.55 29.39 -5.11
C GLY A 22 -13.50 28.27 -5.57
N ILE A 23 -14.81 28.35 -5.31
CA ILE A 23 -15.77 27.28 -5.68
C ILE A 23 -16.85 27.83 -6.64
N ALA A 24 -16.45 28.11 -7.88
CA ALA A 24 -17.38 28.46 -8.96
C ALA A 24 -16.77 28.18 -10.36
N ARG A 25 -16.55 26.91 -10.71
CA ARG A 25 -16.17 26.53 -12.10
C ARG A 25 -17.10 25.51 -12.78
N ALA A 26 -17.94 24.81 -12.01
CA ALA A 26 -18.99 23.92 -12.50
C ALA A 26 -20.19 24.60 -13.20
N ALA A 27 -20.07 25.86 -13.64
CA ALA A 27 -21.19 26.69 -14.11
C ALA A 27 -21.43 26.64 -15.64
N ASN A 28 -20.42 26.34 -16.46
CA ASN A 28 -20.50 26.60 -17.91
C ASN A 28 -20.85 25.39 -18.78
N GLY A 29 -20.93 24.17 -18.24
CA GLY A 29 -21.21 22.96 -19.03
C GLY A 29 -20.18 22.65 -20.14
N VAL A 30 -19.02 23.30 -20.08
CA VAL A 30 -17.86 23.10 -20.95
C VAL A 30 -16.95 22.08 -20.29
N ALA A 31 -16.43 21.14 -21.07
CA ALA A 31 -15.52 20.09 -20.63
C ALA A 31 -14.08 20.60 -20.48
N ASP A 32 -13.36 20.08 -19.49
CA ASP A 32 -11.89 20.19 -19.44
C ASP A 32 -11.25 19.12 -20.36
N LEU A 33 -11.88 17.94 -20.44
CA LEU A 33 -11.45 16.80 -21.24
C LEU A 33 -12.63 16.21 -22.04
N VAL A 34 -12.41 15.92 -23.31
CA VAL A 34 -13.28 15.11 -24.17
C VAL A 34 -12.47 13.94 -24.72
N VAL A 35 -12.99 12.72 -24.60
CA VAL A 35 -12.41 11.51 -25.21
C VAL A 35 -13.39 11.01 -26.26
N ILE A 36 -12.91 10.78 -27.49
CA ILE A 36 -13.70 10.29 -28.63
C ILE A 36 -13.09 9.00 -29.20
N ASN A 37 -13.86 8.30 -30.03
CA ASN A 37 -13.40 7.11 -30.77
C ASN A 37 -12.84 6.03 -29.84
N ALA A 38 -13.55 5.78 -28.74
CA ALA A 38 -13.22 4.78 -27.73
C ALA A 38 -14.22 3.61 -27.76
N VAL A 39 -13.90 2.52 -27.05
CA VAL A 39 -14.88 1.50 -26.65
C VAL A 39 -15.09 1.63 -25.14
N VAL A 40 -16.09 2.41 -24.72
CA VAL A 40 -16.29 2.77 -23.31
C VAL A 40 -17.27 1.80 -22.65
N HIS A 41 -16.78 1.10 -21.63
CA HIS A 41 -17.62 0.30 -20.72
C HIS A 41 -18.04 1.17 -19.53
N THR A 42 -19.33 1.51 -19.47
CA THR A 42 -19.87 2.41 -18.43
C THR A 42 -20.21 1.68 -17.12
N VAL A 43 -20.48 0.37 -17.22
CA VAL A 43 -21.08 -0.45 -16.14
C VAL A 43 -22.49 0.04 -15.73
N ASP A 44 -23.12 0.88 -16.57
CA ASP A 44 -24.53 1.27 -16.47
C ASP A 44 -25.38 0.39 -17.39
N ALA A 45 -26.36 -0.33 -16.84
CA ALA A 45 -27.26 -1.17 -17.61
C ALA A 45 -28.14 -0.38 -18.59
N ALA A 46 -28.41 0.90 -18.34
CA ALA A 46 -29.19 1.77 -19.22
C ALA A 46 -28.37 2.34 -20.40
N ASN A 47 -27.04 2.39 -20.28
CA ASN A 47 -26.14 2.89 -21.32
C ASN A 47 -24.84 2.08 -21.35
N PRO A 48 -24.86 0.77 -21.66
CA PRO A 48 -23.77 -0.15 -21.36
C PRO A 48 -22.52 0.02 -22.24
N LYS A 49 -22.63 0.76 -23.36
CA LYS A 49 -21.54 1.04 -24.29
C LYS A 49 -21.65 2.47 -24.79
N ALA A 50 -20.54 3.21 -24.73
CA ALA A 50 -20.39 4.52 -25.35
C ALA A 50 -19.14 4.55 -26.23
N THR A 51 -19.07 5.49 -27.17
CA THR A 51 -17.90 5.72 -28.03
C THR A 51 -17.14 7.01 -27.71
N ALA A 52 -17.70 7.85 -26.84
CA ALA A 52 -17.08 9.06 -26.34
C ALA A 52 -17.65 9.49 -24.96
N PHE A 53 -16.92 10.36 -24.28
CA PHE A 53 -17.38 11.04 -23.08
C PHE A 53 -16.71 12.42 -22.90
N ALA A 54 -17.31 13.25 -22.05
CA ALA A 54 -16.83 14.57 -21.69
C ALA A 54 -16.77 14.71 -20.16
N VAL A 55 -15.70 15.30 -19.63
CA VAL A 55 -15.43 15.50 -18.20
C VAL A 55 -15.21 16.98 -17.91
N ALA A 56 -15.84 17.49 -16.86
CA ALA A 56 -15.57 18.81 -16.26
C ALA A 56 -15.42 18.68 -14.75
N ASP A 57 -14.46 19.35 -14.14
CA ASP A 57 -14.17 19.32 -12.68
C ASP A 57 -14.14 17.87 -12.11
N GLY A 58 -13.55 16.94 -12.85
CA GLY A 58 -13.45 15.51 -12.47
C GLY A 58 -14.76 14.71 -12.55
N ARG A 59 -15.82 15.25 -13.16
CA ARG A 59 -17.13 14.59 -13.31
C ARG A 59 -17.54 14.45 -14.77
N PHE A 60 -18.15 13.32 -15.13
CA PHE A 60 -18.74 13.15 -16.46
C PHE A 60 -19.93 14.10 -16.67
N ILE A 61 -19.90 14.86 -17.76
CA ILE A 61 -20.98 15.76 -18.20
C ILE A 61 -21.63 15.34 -19.52
N ALA A 62 -21.04 14.37 -20.23
CA ALA A 62 -21.67 13.60 -21.30
C ALA A 62 -21.01 12.21 -21.40
N VAL A 63 -21.79 11.17 -21.72
CA VAL A 63 -21.31 9.81 -22.01
C VAL A 63 -22.24 9.24 -23.09
N GLY A 64 -21.69 8.88 -24.25
CA GLY A 64 -22.49 8.49 -25.42
C GLY A 64 -21.68 8.47 -26.69
N ASP A 65 -22.14 9.16 -27.74
CA ASP A 65 -21.41 9.31 -28.99
C ASP A 65 -20.49 10.54 -29.01
N ALA A 66 -19.65 10.60 -30.05
CA ALA A 66 -18.68 11.69 -30.25
C ALA A 66 -19.35 13.06 -30.40
N ALA A 67 -20.55 13.17 -30.98
CA ALA A 67 -21.23 14.44 -31.17
C ALA A 67 -21.74 14.99 -29.82
N ALA A 68 -22.34 14.14 -28.99
CA ALA A 68 -22.79 14.50 -27.64
C ALA A 68 -21.63 14.93 -26.72
N ALA A 69 -20.46 14.30 -26.87
CA ALA A 69 -19.25 14.69 -26.13
C ALA A 69 -18.61 15.98 -26.68
N GLN A 70 -18.46 16.11 -28.00
CA GLN A 70 -17.88 17.29 -28.65
C GLN A 70 -18.76 18.55 -28.50
N ALA A 71 -20.07 18.41 -28.36
CA ALA A 71 -20.97 19.52 -28.03
C ALA A 71 -20.68 20.16 -26.66
N ARG A 72 -19.86 19.51 -25.82
CA ARG A 72 -19.36 20.06 -24.54
C ARG A 72 -17.96 20.69 -24.67
N ALA A 73 -17.31 20.61 -25.82
CA ALA A 73 -15.97 21.18 -26.00
C ALA A 73 -16.02 22.71 -26.15
N GLY A 74 -15.06 23.38 -25.50
CA GLY A 74 -14.77 24.80 -25.66
C GLY A 74 -13.30 25.02 -26.04
N LYS A 75 -12.89 26.29 -26.17
CA LYS A 75 -11.57 26.69 -26.68
C LYS A 75 -10.36 26.13 -25.90
N ALA A 76 -10.55 25.72 -24.65
CA ALA A 76 -9.51 25.18 -23.78
C ALA A 76 -9.66 23.67 -23.47
N THR A 77 -10.67 23.01 -24.04
CA THR A 77 -10.92 21.58 -23.81
C THR A 77 -9.83 20.73 -24.45
N GLN A 78 -9.19 19.85 -23.67
CA GLN A 78 -8.34 18.81 -24.22
C GLN A 78 -9.20 17.77 -24.93
N VAL A 79 -8.89 17.45 -26.19
CA VAL A 79 -9.56 16.38 -26.94
C VAL A 79 -8.58 15.23 -27.17
N ILE A 80 -8.97 14.02 -26.79
CA ILE A 80 -8.20 12.78 -27.00
C ILE A 80 -8.97 11.87 -27.96
N ASP A 81 -8.35 11.54 -29.09
CA ASP A 81 -8.78 10.43 -29.95
C ASP A 81 -8.20 9.13 -29.39
N ALA A 82 -9.07 8.26 -28.89
CA ALA A 82 -8.71 6.97 -28.32
C ALA A 82 -8.43 5.88 -29.37
N LYS A 83 -8.61 6.15 -30.68
CA LYS A 83 -8.22 5.24 -31.79
C LYS A 83 -8.77 3.80 -31.66
N GLY A 84 -9.99 3.66 -31.16
CA GLY A 84 -10.67 2.39 -30.89
C GLY A 84 -10.26 1.70 -29.58
N MET A 85 -9.38 2.30 -28.76
CA MET A 85 -8.99 1.71 -27.48
C MET A 85 -10.15 1.60 -26.50
N THR A 86 -10.11 0.55 -25.68
CA THR A 86 -11.09 0.30 -24.63
C THR A 86 -10.86 1.21 -23.44
N VAL A 87 -11.94 1.82 -22.93
CA VAL A 87 -11.96 2.55 -21.66
C VAL A 87 -12.87 1.81 -20.69
N VAL A 88 -12.35 1.51 -19.51
CA VAL A 88 -13.08 0.88 -18.39
C VAL A 88 -13.04 1.83 -17.19
N PRO A 89 -13.95 1.69 -16.19
CA PRO A 89 -13.82 2.41 -14.94
C PRO A 89 -12.52 2.00 -14.25
N GLY A 90 -11.86 2.95 -13.59
CA GLY A 90 -10.70 2.65 -12.76
C GLY A 90 -11.05 1.67 -11.64
N PHE A 91 -10.15 0.75 -11.35
CA PHE A 91 -10.41 -0.35 -10.43
C PHE A 91 -10.49 0.14 -8.98
N ILE A 92 -11.31 -0.53 -8.18
CA ILE A 92 -11.48 -0.26 -6.75
C ILE A 92 -11.06 -1.52 -5.98
N ASP A 93 -9.99 -1.40 -5.20
CA ASP A 93 -9.60 -2.42 -4.23
C ASP A 93 -10.45 -2.24 -2.97
N CYS A 94 -11.25 -3.24 -2.64
CA CYS A 94 -12.22 -3.14 -1.55
C CYS A 94 -11.64 -3.43 -0.16
N HIS A 95 -10.37 -3.85 -0.04
CA HIS A 95 -9.72 -4.14 1.24
C HIS A 95 -8.18 -4.23 1.11
N ASN A 96 -7.43 -3.24 1.63
CA ASN A 96 -5.96 -3.32 1.65
C ASN A 96 -5.25 -2.55 2.79
N HIS A 97 -3.93 -2.71 2.87
CA HIS A 97 -3.06 -2.00 3.81
C HIS A 97 -2.20 -0.93 3.09
N ALA A 98 -2.86 0.10 2.56
CA ALA A 98 -2.32 1.18 1.72
C ALA A 98 -1.48 2.26 2.45
N THR A 99 -0.66 1.93 3.45
CA THR A 99 0.15 2.94 4.16
C THR A 99 1.42 3.32 3.40
N GLY A 100 2.11 2.34 2.82
CA GLY A 100 3.27 2.53 1.95
C GLY A 100 4.63 2.71 2.63
N GLU A 101 4.74 2.78 3.98
CA GLU A 101 6.04 3.06 4.63
C GLU A 101 7.07 1.97 4.35
N VAL A 102 6.63 0.71 4.33
CA VAL A 102 7.50 -0.44 4.06
C VAL A 102 8.17 -0.32 2.68
N LEU A 103 7.41 0.12 1.66
CA LEU A 103 7.93 0.30 0.29
C LEU A 103 8.94 1.43 0.18
N LEU A 104 8.82 2.46 1.04
CA LEU A 104 9.58 3.70 0.93
C LEU A 104 10.78 3.76 1.89
N TYR A 105 10.72 3.08 3.04
CA TYR A 105 11.71 3.23 4.13
C TYR A 105 12.35 1.93 4.61
N GLU A 106 11.78 0.75 4.34
CA GLU A 106 12.27 -0.53 4.85
C GLU A 106 13.07 -1.32 3.80
N VAL A 107 13.68 -2.45 4.19
CA VAL A 107 14.46 -3.29 3.25
C VAL A 107 13.54 -4.27 2.53
N LEU A 108 13.43 -4.12 1.21
CA LEU A 108 12.68 -5.06 0.35
C LEU A 108 13.55 -6.27 0.00
N VAL A 109 13.45 -7.34 0.79
CA VAL A 109 14.27 -8.54 0.56
C VAL A 109 13.74 -9.39 -0.60
N GLY A 110 12.43 -9.39 -0.82
CA GLY A 110 11.78 -9.84 -2.07
C GLY A 110 11.00 -8.71 -2.76
N ASN A 111 10.50 -8.98 -3.97
CA ASN A 111 9.78 -8.01 -4.80
C ASN A 111 8.27 -8.03 -4.49
N PRO A 112 7.64 -6.89 -4.15
CA PRO A 112 6.21 -6.82 -3.86
C PRO A 112 5.32 -6.78 -5.12
N PHE A 113 5.87 -6.44 -6.30
CA PHE A 113 5.10 -6.18 -7.52
C PHE A 113 5.27 -7.26 -8.60
N GLU A 114 6.45 -7.86 -8.68
CA GLU A 114 6.81 -8.83 -9.72
C GLU A 114 7.22 -10.18 -9.11
N VAL A 115 7.07 -11.27 -9.88
CA VAL A 115 7.49 -12.61 -9.44
C VAL A 115 9.00 -12.75 -9.60
N GLU A 116 9.74 -12.28 -8.60
CA GLU A 116 11.20 -12.42 -8.51
C GLU A 116 11.58 -13.66 -7.67
N PHE A 117 12.59 -14.41 -8.13
CA PHE A 117 13.24 -15.46 -7.33
C PHE A 117 14.58 -14.96 -6.78
N VAL A 118 14.71 -14.92 -5.45
CA VAL A 118 15.87 -14.38 -4.73
C VAL A 118 16.75 -15.49 -4.14
N THR A 119 17.98 -15.16 -3.75
CA THR A 119 18.86 -16.07 -2.97
C THR A 119 18.90 -15.64 -1.50
N ILE A 120 19.15 -16.59 -0.59
CA ILE A 120 19.39 -16.29 0.83
C ILE A 120 20.61 -15.36 0.99
N ALA A 121 21.64 -15.51 0.15
CA ALA A 121 22.77 -14.59 0.10
C ALA A 121 22.31 -13.14 -0.19
N SER A 122 21.47 -12.92 -1.20
CA SER A 122 20.94 -11.59 -1.53
C SER A 122 20.09 -11.00 -0.40
N ILE A 123 19.31 -11.82 0.30
CA ILE A 123 18.57 -11.41 1.51
C ILE A 123 19.56 -10.91 2.59
N ILE A 124 20.62 -11.68 2.86
CA ILE A 124 21.66 -11.32 3.84
C ILE A 124 22.35 -10.00 3.45
N ASP A 125 22.76 -9.85 2.20
CA ASP A 125 23.52 -8.67 1.75
C ASP A 125 22.68 -7.39 1.78
N LYS A 126 21.40 -7.44 1.38
CA LYS A 126 20.44 -6.33 1.52
C LYS A 126 20.29 -5.90 2.99
N LEU A 127 20.24 -6.85 3.92
CA LEU A 127 20.11 -6.57 5.35
C LEU A 127 21.42 -6.08 5.97
N ARG A 128 22.58 -6.56 5.51
CA ARG A 128 23.90 -6.05 5.93
C ARG A 128 24.10 -4.59 5.53
N ALA A 129 23.69 -4.21 4.33
CA ALA A 129 23.71 -2.82 3.89
C ALA A 129 22.90 -1.93 4.85
N ARG A 130 21.70 -2.35 5.24
CA ARG A 130 20.91 -1.65 6.27
C ARG A 130 21.60 -1.64 7.63
N ALA A 131 22.19 -2.76 8.06
CA ALA A 131 22.85 -2.88 9.35
C ALA A 131 24.03 -1.88 9.50
N ALA A 132 24.78 -1.64 8.42
CA ALA A 132 25.88 -0.67 8.42
C ALA A 132 25.45 0.77 8.77
N ASP A 133 24.23 1.16 8.38
CA ASP A 133 23.64 2.47 8.65
C ASP A 133 22.73 2.49 9.90
N THR A 134 22.63 1.38 10.64
CA THR A 134 21.73 1.22 11.80
C THR A 134 22.51 1.38 13.11
N PRO A 135 22.04 2.17 14.09
CA PRO A 135 22.69 2.25 15.40
C PRO A 135 22.74 0.88 16.12
N PRO A 136 23.85 0.51 16.80
CA PRO A 136 23.96 -0.77 17.51
C PRO A 136 22.79 -1.05 18.45
N GLY A 137 22.30 -2.29 18.46
CA GLY A 137 21.13 -2.73 19.23
C GLY A 137 19.77 -2.36 18.62
N GLN A 138 19.70 -1.42 17.67
CA GLN A 138 18.45 -1.17 16.92
C GLN A 138 18.20 -2.27 15.88
N TRP A 139 16.92 -2.48 15.59
CA TRP A 139 16.45 -3.52 14.68
C TRP A 139 16.74 -3.28 13.21
N VAL A 140 17.12 -4.36 12.53
CA VAL A 140 17.25 -4.44 11.06
C VAL A 140 16.12 -5.31 10.51
N SER A 141 15.25 -4.72 9.67
CA SER A 141 14.01 -5.35 9.20
C SER A 141 13.97 -5.54 7.69
N GLY A 142 13.71 -6.77 7.25
CA GLY A 142 13.44 -7.15 5.86
C GLY A 142 11.98 -7.51 5.63
N TYR A 143 11.45 -7.18 4.46
CA TYR A 143 10.05 -7.37 4.10
C TYR A 143 9.87 -8.02 2.72
N PHE A 144 8.67 -8.56 2.50
CA PHE A 144 8.27 -9.28 1.28
C PHE A 144 9.10 -10.52 0.98
N HIS A 145 9.60 -11.20 2.01
CA HIS A 145 10.13 -12.55 1.84
C HIS A 145 8.99 -13.49 1.39
N ASP A 146 9.29 -14.39 0.48
CA ASP A 146 8.39 -15.41 -0.05
C ASP A 146 9.17 -16.72 -0.06
N ASP A 147 8.82 -17.66 0.83
CA ASP A 147 9.57 -18.91 0.98
C ASP A 147 9.42 -19.83 -0.26
N THR A 148 8.40 -19.59 -1.10
CA THR A 148 8.23 -20.27 -2.39
C THR A 148 9.09 -19.68 -3.52
N LYS A 149 9.81 -18.57 -3.28
CA LYS A 149 10.64 -17.87 -4.28
C LYS A 149 12.13 -17.82 -3.93
N VAL A 150 12.59 -18.72 -3.08
CA VAL A 150 14.01 -18.86 -2.70
C VAL A 150 14.71 -19.86 -3.64
N LYS A 151 15.80 -19.44 -4.29
CA LYS A 151 16.59 -20.27 -5.21
C LYS A 151 17.41 -21.37 -4.53
N ASP A 152 17.75 -21.19 -3.25
CA ASP A 152 18.64 -22.07 -2.48
C ASP A 152 18.05 -23.45 -2.17
N GLY A 153 16.78 -23.72 -2.52
CA GLY A 153 16.13 -25.02 -2.30
C GLY A 153 15.88 -25.39 -0.83
N ARG A 154 16.01 -24.41 0.08
CA ARG A 154 15.86 -24.56 1.53
C ARG A 154 15.27 -23.29 2.16
N PRO A 155 14.62 -23.37 3.33
CA PRO A 155 14.14 -22.18 4.04
C PRO A 155 15.27 -21.29 4.55
N LEU A 156 14.94 -20.02 4.78
CA LEU A 156 15.74 -19.06 5.55
C LEU A 156 15.79 -19.51 7.02
N THR A 157 16.96 -19.41 7.66
CA THR A 157 17.16 -19.86 9.06
C THR A 157 17.70 -18.76 9.97
N ARG A 158 17.57 -18.97 11.29
CA ARG A 158 18.24 -18.18 12.33
C ARG A 158 19.73 -18.00 12.04
N GLN A 159 20.42 -19.08 11.68
CA GLN A 159 21.86 -19.08 11.39
C GLN A 159 22.21 -18.30 10.11
N ASP A 160 21.28 -18.13 9.17
CA ASP A 160 21.47 -17.21 8.04
C ASP A 160 21.34 -15.75 8.49
N LEU A 161 20.39 -15.44 9.36
CA LEU A 161 20.22 -14.09 9.92
C LEU A 161 21.32 -13.72 10.94
N ASP A 162 21.93 -14.69 11.62
CA ASP A 162 23.14 -14.49 12.44
C ASP A 162 24.35 -14.04 11.61
N LYS A 163 24.36 -14.30 10.28
CA LYS A 163 25.39 -13.80 9.35
C LYS A 163 25.17 -12.33 8.98
N VAL A 164 23.97 -11.79 9.16
CA VAL A 164 23.66 -10.37 8.93
C VAL A 164 24.31 -9.53 10.03
N SER A 165 24.03 -9.85 11.29
CA SER A 165 24.62 -9.18 12.45
C SER A 165 24.53 -10.00 13.74
N LYS A 166 25.51 -9.76 14.62
CA LYS A 166 25.53 -10.21 16.03
C LYS A 166 25.30 -9.06 17.03
N ILE A 167 25.13 -7.82 16.55
CA ILE A 167 24.94 -6.60 17.35
C ILE A 167 23.60 -5.88 17.05
N HIS A 168 22.82 -6.41 16.12
CA HIS A 168 21.46 -5.97 15.83
C HIS A 168 20.51 -7.17 15.94
N PRO A 169 19.33 -7.03 16.56
CA PRO A 169 18.23 -7.96 16.33
C PRO A 169 17.77 -7.81 14.88
N VAL A 170 17.62 -8.94 14.18
CA VAL A 170 17.26 -8.98 12.74
C VAL A 170 15.93 -9.68 12.59
N THR A 171 15.02 -9.10 11.79
CA THR A 171 13.77 -9.76 11.37
C THR A 171 13.64 -9.77 9.86
N VAL A 172 13.08 -10.86 9.31
CA VAL A 172 12.61 -10.95 7.93
C VAL A 172 11.15 -11.37 7.94
N ARG A 173 10.25 -10.48 7.51
CA ARG A 173 8.81 -10.74 7.46
C ARG A 173 8.40 -11.37 6.13
N HIS A 174 7.61 -12.43 6.23
CA HIS A 174 6.96 -13.05 5.09
C HIS A 174 5.90 -12.10 4.50
N ARG A 175 5.76 -12.09 3.17
CA ARG A 175 4.81 -11.23 2.44
C ARG A 175 3.35 -11.39 2.90
N GLY A 176 3.00 -12.56 3.43
CA GLY A 176 1.68 -12.86 3.95
C GLY A 176 1.39 -12.30 5.35
N GLY A 177 2.34 -11.65 6.03
CA GLY A 177 2.13 -11.00 7.34
C GLY A 177 2.08 -11.94 8.55
N HIS A 178 1.73 -13.21 8.37
CA HIS A 178 1.55 -14.22 9.44
C HIS A 178 2.82 -14.99 9.84
N THR A 179 3.99 -14.62 9.32
CA THR A 179 5.26 -15.29 9.63
C THR A 179 6.42 -14.29 9.58
N ALA A 180 7.36 -14.44 10.51
CA ALA A 180 8.65 -13.77 10.45
C ALA A 180 9.79 -14.71 10.87
N PHE A 181 10.99 -14.39 10.42
CA PHE A 181 12.23 -15.09 10.71
C PHE A 181 13.15 -14.17 11.52
N TYR A 182 13.80 -14.70 12.55
CA TYR A 182 14.58 -13.92 13.52
C TYR A 182 15.99 -14.51 13.73
N ASN A 183 17.00 -13.66 13.96
CA ASN A 183 18.33 -14.09 14.39
C ASN A 183 18.36 -14.49 15.88
N SER A 184 19.47 -15.07 16.35
CA SER A 184 19.64 -15.44 17.76
C SER A 184 19.44 -14.25 18.69
N MET A 185 20.07 -13.11 18.41
CA MET A 185 19.98 -11.91 19.26
C MET A 185 18.53 -11.46 19.51
N ALA A 186 17.68 -11.47 18.48
CA ALA A 186 16.27 -11.13 18.63
C ALA A 186 15.51 -12.09 19.56
N LEU A 187 15.76 -13.40 19.45
CA LEU A 187 15.14 -14.43 20.28
C LEU A 187 15.65 -14.38 21.72
N ASP A 188 16.96 -14.20 21.91
CA ASP A 188 17.62 -14.06 23.21
C ASP A 188 17.10 -12.82 23.97
N MET A 189 16.96 -11.68 23.27
CA MET A 189 16.36 -10.45 23.82
C MET A 189 14.90 -10.66 24.26
N ALA A 190 14.15 -11.48 23.51
CA ALA A 190 12.78 -11.86 23.83
C ALA A 190 12.68 -12.98 24.90
N LYS A 191 13.82 -13.53 25.34
CA LYS A 191 13.95 -14.70 26.22
C LYS A 191 13.22 -15.93 25.68
N VAL A 192 13.14 -16.06 24.35
CA VAL A 192 12.54 -17.21 23.67
C VAL A 192 13.61 -18.28 23.47
N THR A 193 13.41 -19.40 24.12
CA THR A 193 14.30 -20.57 24.10
C THR A 193 13.61 -21.77 23.41
N PRO A 194 14.35 -22.85 23.10
CA PRO A 194 13.80 -24.20 23.22
C PRO A 194 13.10 -24.36 24.58
N GLU A 195 11.96 -25.05 24.62
CA GLU A 195 11.12 -25.27 25.82
C GLU A 195 10.35 -24.02 26.30
N THR A 196 10.43 -22.90 25.56
CA THR A 196 9.44 -21.81 25.69
C THR A 196 8.10 -22.21 25.06
N VAL A 197 7.03 -22.16 25.84
CA VAL A 197 5.66 -22.42 25.37
C VAL A 197 5.16 -21.22 24.56
N PRO A 198 4.75 -21.37 23.29
CA PRO A 198 4.22 -20.27 22.49
C PRO A 198 2.83 -19.83 22.98
N PRO A 199 2.46 -18.55 22.80
CA PRO A 199 1.11 -18.09 23.10
C PRO A 199 0.08 -18.74 22.15
N MET A 200 -1.16 -18.88 22.63
CA MET A 200 -2.28 -19.42 21.84
C MET A 200 -2.43 -18.68 20.50
N GLY A 201 -2.35 -19.43 19.39
CA GLY A 201 -2.45 -18.90 18.03
C GLY A 201 -1.13 -18.32 17.51
N GLY A 202 -0.03 -19.07 17.68
CA GLY A 202 1.28 -18.81 17.09
C GLY A 202 2.27 -19.91 17.50
N THR A 203 3.44 -19.96 16.85
CA THR A 203 4.48 -20.98 17.09
C THR A 203 5.88 -20.36 17.14
N PHE A 204 6.77 -21.03 17.89
CA PHE A 204 8.22 -20.88 17.79
C PHE A 204 8.77 -22.15 17.13
N ASP A 205 9.06 -22.09 15.82
CA ASP A 205 9.36 -23.30 15.05
C ASP A 205 10.79 -23.78 15.31
N ARG A 206 10.97 -25.11 15.36
CA ARG A 206 12.26 -25.76 15.66
C ARG A 206 12.89 -26.36 14.40
N ALA A 207 14.21 -26.39 14.38
CA ALA A 207 14.98 -27.17 13.43
C ALA A 207 15.01 -28.66 13.85
N ALA A 208 15.52 -29.53 12.96
CA ALA A 208 15.58 -30.97 13.19
C ALA A 208 16.46 -31.37 14.40
N ASP A 209 17.38 -30.49 14.83
CA ASP A 209 18.22 -30.66 16.02
C ASP A 209 17.52 -30.22 17.33
N GLY A 210 16.25 -29.80 17.27
CA GLY A 210 15.48 -29.31 18.40
C GLY A 210 15.73 -27.83 18.78
N THR A 211 16.73 -27.18 18.17
CA THR A 211 17.00 -25.75 18.38
C THR A 211 15.96 -24.88 17.67
N LEU A 212 15.87 -23.60 18.04
CA LEU A 212 14.98 -22.66 17.35
C LEU A 212 15.45 -22.45 15.90
N SER A 213 14.55 -22.65 14.94
CA SER A 213 14.79 -22.45 13.51
C SER A 213 14.91 -20.96 13.13
N GLY A 214 14.41 -20.07 13.98
CA GLY A 214 14.24 -18.64 13.71
C GLY A 214 12.86 -18.28 13.16
N ARG A 215 12.10 -19.23 12.60
CA ARG A 215 10.74 -19.00 12.10
C ARG A 215 9.74 -18.94 13.26
N VAL A 216 8.89 -17.92 13.24
CA VAL A 216 7.88 -17.62 14.26
C VAL A 216 6.59 -17.18 13.56
N THR A 217 5.44 -17.65 14.04
CA THR A 217 4.13 -17.42 13.39
C THR A 217 3.14 -16.65 14.26
N ASP A 218 2.23 -15.94 13.58
CA ASP A 218 1.05 -15.29 14.16
C ASP A 218 1.30 -14.54 15.48
N ARG A 219 0.60 -14.89 16.56
CA ARG A 219 0.67 -14.15 17.83
C ARG A 219 2.01 -14.32 18.55
N ALA A 220 2.77 -15.36 18.25
CA ALA A 220 4.10 -15.57 18.82
C ALA A 220 5.10 -14.51 18.32
N MET A 221 4.90 -13.96 17.11
CA MET A 221 5.71 -12.84 16.58
C MET A 221 5.65 -11.62 17.50
N ARG A 222 4.52 -11.37 18.19
CA ARG A 222 4.38 -10.24 19.12
C ARG A 222 5.31 -10.34 20.34
N VAL A 223 5.69 -11.54 20.76
CA VAL A 223 6.63 -11.73 21.88
C VAL A 223 8.03 -11.21 21.49
N VAL A 224 8.45 -11.49 20.26
CA VAL A 224 9.76 -11.07 19.74
C VAL A 224 9.74 -9.62 19.26
N ASP A 225 8.63 -9.17 18.66
CA ASP A 225 8.47 -7.80 18.16
C ASP A 225 8.36 -6.74 19.27
N ALA A 226 8.06 -7.14 20.52
CA ALA A 226 7.89 -6.26 21.67
C ALA A 226 9.20 -5.89 22.40
N VAL A 227 10.35 -6.42 21.98
CA VAL A 227 11.66 -6.13 22.59
C VAL A 227 12.60 -5.38 21.65
N GLY A 228 13.64 -4.77 22.22
CA GLY A 228 14.63 -3.99 21.48
C GLY A 228 14.12 -2.60 21.04
N THR A 229 14.96 -1.87 20.32
CA THR A 229 14.71 -0.46 19.96
C THR A 229 14.57 -0.27 18.46
N ARG A 230 13.72 0.65 18.06
CA ARG A 230 13.54 1.10 16.66
C ARG A 230 13.93 2.58 16.58
N PRO A 231 14.20 3.12 15.38
CA PRO A 231 14.31 4.56 15.21
C PRO A 231 13.06 5.27 15.75
N GLU A 232 13.26 6.17 16.69
CA GLU A 232 12.22 7.05 17.21
C GLU A 232 12.08 8.29 16.30
N TYR A 233 10.85 8.75 16.14
CA TYR A 233 10.51 9.89 15.29
C TYR A 233 9.64 10.87 16.08
N THR A 234 9.86 12.17 15.90
CA THR A 234 8.96 13.19 16.46
C THR A 234 7.58 13.11 15.77
N PRO A 235 6.50 13.61 16.39
CA PRO A 235 5.17 13.58 15.76
C PRO A 235 5.13 14.18 14.35
N ALA A 236 5.84 15.28 14.12
CA ALA A 236 5.96 15.91 12.80
C ALA A 236 6.73 15.02 11.79
N GLN A 237 7.75 14.29 12.23
CA GLN A 237 8.45 13.31 11.38
C GLN A 237 7.57 12.10 11.06
N VAL A 238 6.73 11.65 12.00
CA VAL A 238 5.75 10.56 11.75
C VAL A 238 4.74 10.98 10.69
N GLU A 239 4.12 12.17 10.85
CA GLU A 239 3.14 12.70 9.89
C GLU A 239 3.75 12.85 8.48
N GLU A 240 4.92 13.48 8.38
CA GLU A 240 5.61 13.69 7.11
C GLU A 240 6.04 12.36 6.46
N ARG A 241 6.47 11.38 7.25
CA ARG A 241 6.80 10.05 6.75
C ARG A 241 5.57 9.35 6.17
N ALA A 242 4.45 9.38 6.88
CA ALA A 242 3.17 8.81 6.46
C ALA A 242 2.62 9.50 5.19
N ARG A 243 2.67 10.84 5.14
CA ARG A 243 2.27 11.65 3.97
C ARG A 243 3.04 11.25 2.70
N ARG A 244 4.38 11.15 2.79
CA ARG A 244 5.22 10.71 1.66
C ARG A 244 4.94 9.26 1.25
N ALA A 245 4.73 8.38 2.22
CA ALA A 245 4.44 6.97 2.00
C ALA A 245 3.09 6.77 1.29
N ALA A 246 2.04 7.45 1.77
CA ALA A 246 0.72 7.51 1.15
C ALA A 246 0.78 8.07 -0.28
N ALA A 247 1.55 9.15 -0.51
CA ALA A 247 1.76 9.69 -1.86
C ALA A 247 2.52 8.72 -2.78
N HIS A 248 3.47 7.94 -2.25
CA HIS A 248 4.22 6.93 -3.00
C HIS A 248 3.33 5.75 -3.41
N ILE A 249 2.62 5.13 -2.47
CA ILE A 249 1.71 4.01 -2.78
C ILE A 249 0.55 4.44 -3.68
N SER A 250 0.03 5.67 -3.54
CA SER A 250 -1.00 6.20 -4.44
C SER A 250 -0.54 6.24 -5.90
N LYS A 251 0.70 6.65 -6.17
CA LYS A 251 1.30 6.61 -7.51
C LYS A 251 1.46 5.17 -8.03
N ALA A 252 1.82 4.24 -7.14
CA ALA A 252 1.91 2.82 -7.49
C ALA A 252 0.53 2.24 -7.87
N PHE A 253 -0.52 2.52 -7.09
CA PHE A 253 -1.89 2.09 -7.40
C PHE A 253 -2.39 2.60 -8.76
N VAL A 254 -2.22 3.90 -9.04
CA VAL A 254 -2.66 4.49 -10.32
C VAL A 254 -1.92 3.86 -11.51
N ARG A 255 -0.63 3.48 -11.37
CA ARG A 255 0.12 2.74 -12.41
C ARG A 255 -0.52 1.40 -12.78
N TYR A 256 -1.20 0.74 -11.85
CA TYR A 256 -1.93 -0.52 -12.07
C TYR A 256 -3.44 -0.31 -12.30
N GLY A 257 -3.88 0.93 -12.53
CA GLY A 257 -5.29 1.26 -12.78
C GLY A 257 -6.19 1.26 -11.55
N LEU A 258 -5.64 1.13 -10.34
CA LEU A 258 -6.37 1.29 -9.09
C LEU A 258 -6.58 2.78 -8.80
N THR A 259 -7.83 3.23 -8.88
CA THR A 259 -8.22 4.64 -8.66
C THR A 259 -9.06 4.83 -7.39
N GLY A 260 -9.39 3.74 -6.69
CA GLY A 260 -10.02 3.76 -5.37
C GLY A 260 -9.51 2.60 -4.52
N VAL A 261 -9.36 2.83 -3.23
CA VAL A 261 -8.95 1.79 -2.26
C VAL A 261 -9.74 1.97 -0.96
N HIS A 262 -10.09 0.86 -0.31
CA HIS A 262 -10.51 0.87 1.10
C HIS A 262 -9.34 0.41 1.97
N HIS A 263 -8.68 1.37 2.59
CA HIS A 263 -7.62 1.05 3.53
C HIS A 263 -8.20 0.49 4.84
N GLN A 264 -7.79 -0.72 5.24
CA GLN A 264 -8.00 -1.24 6.57
C GLN A 264 -6.84 -0.81 7.49
N GLY A 265 -7.15 0.04 8.47
CA GLY A 265 -6.18 0.65 9.39
C GLY A 265 -5.74 2.05 8.95
N GLY A 266 -4.58 2.48 9.46
CA GLY A 266 -3.98 3.77 9.13
C GLY A 266 -4.50 4.97 9.93
N ASP A 267 -3.85 6.12 9.73
CA ASP A 267 -4.27 7.41 10.30
C ASP A 267 -5.16 8.16 9.29
N LEU A 268 -6.41 8.42 9.69
CA LEU A 268 -7.38 9.14 8.87
C LEU A 268 -6.92 10.58 8.53
N ALA A 269 -6.21 11.26 9.43
CA ALA A 269 -5.72 12.62 9.20
C ALA A 269 -4.65 12.64 8.10
N ALA A 270 -3.69 11.72 8.16
CA ALA A 270 -2.66 11.56 7.13
C ALA A 270 -3.26 11.27 5.75
N LEU A 271 -4.26 10.39 5.66
CA LEU A 271 -4.95 10.09 4.40
C LEU A 271 -5.71 11.29 3.81
N GLN A 272 -6.32 12.11 4.66
CA GLN A 272 -7.04 13.32 4.22
C GLN A 272 -6.09 14.39 3.67
N ALA A 273 -4.86 14.47 4.19
CA ALA A 273 -3.89 15.50 3.86
C ALA A 273 -3.10 15.26 2.56
N VAL A 274 -3.34 14.16 1.85
CA VAL A 274 -2.71 13.78 0.56
C VAL A 274 -3.63 14.10 -0.65
N ARG A 275 -4.80 14.69 -0.39
CA ARG A 275 -5.75 15.16 -1.42
C ARG A 275 -5.29 16.42 -2.14
#